data_AF-A0A1I5JXJ8-F1
#
_entry.id   AF-A0A1I5JXJ8-F1
#
_cell.length_a   1.000
_cell.length_b   1.000
_cell.length_c   1.000
_cell.angle_alpha   90.00
_cell.angle_beta   90.00
_cell.angle_gamma   90.00
#
_symmetry.space_group_name_H-M   'P 1'
#
loop_
_entity.id
_entity.type
_entity.pdbx_description
1 polymer ?
#
loop_
_entity_poly.entity_id
_entity_poly.type
_entity_poly.pdbx_seq_one_letter_code
_entity_poly.pdbx_strand_id
1 'polypeptide(L)'
;MSDEETIQPILDVDVLKVAMAVGHVAALALVTQMREGAQSELELYYRLFEPLEEGRQTEDDLAILAQYVCDRPENVTGEQLFRKAAELALHKADPDSYFEQSLDVREAYRLFAKSCRLVFIDLEIWQREEKSKQAKAAQKRKPIPHDDQTFAPDDKPLDKDPVRDAAFKAIASMPKTKGPIAPEQPEETQTASDPKFDDETPFFSIGERPVAHQGKSQRGGARTSK
;
A
#
# COMPACT_ATOMS: atom_id res chain seq x y z
N MET A 1 21.42 -16.35 28.46
CA MET A 1 20.08 -16.81 28.03
C MET A 1 19.58 -15.74 27.10
N SER A 2 19.58 -16.01 25.81
CA SER A 2 19.00 -15.12 24.81
C SER A 2 17.49 -15.29 24.91
N ASP A 3 16.81 -14.23 25.36
CA ASP A 3 15.35 -14.18 25.33
C ASP A 3 14.91 -14.39 23.88
N GLU A 4 14.16 -15.46 23.65
CA GLU A 4 13.62 -15.79 22.33
C GLU A 4 12.51 -14.77 22.06
N GLU A 5 12.81 -13.78 21.23
CA GLU A 5 11.89 -12.69 20.90
C GLU A 5 10.72 -13.26 20.08
N THR A 6 9.62 -13.58 20.74
CA THR A 6 8.40 -14.06 20.08
C THR A 6 7.76 -12.93 19.28
N ILE A 7 7.92 -12.99 17.96
CA ILE A 7 7.29 -12.07 17.00
C ILE A 7 5.79 -12.40 16.92
N GLN A 8 4.93 -11.42 17.21
CA GLN A 8 3.49 -11.56 17.05
C GLN A 8 3.09 -11.61 15.57
N PRO A 9 2.15 -12.48 15.16
CA PRO A 9 1.67 -12.53 13.79
C PRO A 9 0.80 -11.30 13.48
N ILE A 10 0.85 -10.83 12.23
CA ILE A 10 0.11 -9.64 11.77
C ILE A 10 -1.41 -9.71 12.02
N LEU A 11 -1.97 -10.91 12.13
CA LEU A 11 -3.40 -11.14 12.37
C LEU A 11 -3.84 -10.78 13.78
N ASP A 12 -2.92 -10.79 14.74
CA ASP A 12 -3.19 -10.47 16.15
C ASP A 12 -2.89 -9.00 16.48
N VAL A 13 -2.38 -8.24 15.50
CA VAL A 13 -2.06 -6.82 15.64
C VAL A 13 -3.34 -5.99 15.63
N ASP A 14 -3.48 -5.12 16.63
CA ASP A 14 -4.53 -4.11 16.67
C ASP A 14 -4.20 -2.97 15.69
N VAL A 15 -4.85 -3.02 14.52
CA VAL A 15 -4.62 -2.10 13.41
C VAL A 15 -4.88 -0.65 13.81
N LEU A 16 -5.92 -0.40 14.61
CA LEU A 16 -6.29 0.94 15.03
C LEU A 16 -5.19 1.53 15.92
N LYS A 17 -4.70 0.77 16.89
CA LYS A 17 -3.64 1.23 17.81
C LYS A 17 -2.35 1.56 17.07
N VAL A 18 -1.95 0.72 16.11
CA VAL A 18 -0.75 0.99 15.30
C VAL A 18 -0.94 2.24 14.43
N ALA A 19 -2.09 2.36 13.76
CA ALA A 19 -2.41 3.52 12.94
C ALA A 19 -2.44 4.82 13.76
N MET A 20 -3.04 4.79 14.95
CA MET A 20 -3.06 5.90 15.89
C MET A 20 -1.64 6.31 16.31
N ALA A 21 -0.81 5.35 16.70
CA ALA A 21 0.57 5.61 17.14
C ALA A 21 1.41 6.23 16.01
N VAL A 22 1.35 5.67 14.79
CA VAL A 22 2.08 6.24 13.64
C VAL A 22 1.52 7.62 13.27
N GLY A 23 0.20 7.79 13.32
CA GLY A 23 -0.48 9.07 13.16
C GLY A 23 0.09 10.15 14.06
N HIS A 24 0.14 9.82 15.34
CA HIS A 24 0.59 10.69 16.41
C HIS A 24 2.08 11.04 16.30
N VAL A 25 2.94 10.04 16.11
CA VAL A 25 4.39 10.24 15.96
C VAL A 25 4.71 11.10 14.74
N ALA A 26 4.03 10.87 13.61
CA ALA A 26 4.22 11.68 12.42
C ALA A 26 3.85 13.16 12.63
N ALA A 27 2.69 13.41 13.26
CA ALA A 27 2.24 14.76 13.57
C ALA A 27 3.22 15.48 14.51
N LEU A 28 3.64 14.80 15.59
CA LEU A 28 4.62 15.33 16.53
C LEU A 28 5.95 15.65 15.83
N ALA A 29 6.50 14.69 15.08
CA ALA A 29 7.75 14.85 14.36
C ALA A 29 7.71 16.06 13.42
N LEU A 30 6.61 16.28 12.69
CA LEU A 30 6.47 17.45 11.85
C LEU A 30 6.52 18.77 12.64
N VAL A 31 5.74 18.86 13.73
CA VAL A 31 5.74 20.07 14.59
C VAL A 31 7.14 20.34 15.13
N THR A 32 7.87 19.29 15.53
CA THR A 32 9.24 19.44 16.04
C THR A 32 10.21 20.01 15.01
N GLN A 33 10.01 19.71 13.73
CA GLN A 33 10.85 20.22 12.64
C GLN A 33 10.43 21.61 12.18
N MET A 34 9.14 21.94 12.29
CA MET A 34 8.61 23.23 11.86
C MET A 34 8.87 24.36 12.87
N ARG A 35 9.09 24.03 14.15
CA ARG A 35 9.40 25.01 15.19
C ARG A 35 10.91 25.08 15.41
N GLU A 36 11.52 26.22 15.03
CA GLU A 36 12.84 26.62 15.53
C GLU A 36 12.71 27.06 16.99
N GLY A 37 12.59 26.12 17.92
CA GLY A 37 12.40 26.38 19.35
C GLY A 37 13.37 25.59 20.22
N ALA A 38 13.76 26.16 21.36
CA ALA A 38 14.52 25.44 22.39
C ALA A 38 13.76 24.18 22.84
N GLN A 39 14.49 23.13 23.24
CA GLN A 39 13.91 21.84 23.70
C GLN A 39 12.77 21.98 24.73
N SER A 40 12.73 23.06 25.50
CA SER A 40 11.65 23.36 26.46
C SER A 40 10.31 23.80 25.85
N GLU A 41 10.29 24.36 24.63
CA GLU A 41 9.04 24.69 23.93
C GLU A 41 8.45 23.46 23.22
N LEU A 42 9.33 22.53 22.81
CA LEU A 42 8.95 21.19 22.37
C LEU A 42 8.24 20.44 23.49
N GLU A 43 8.74 20.48 24.74
CA GLU A 43 8.09 19.95 25.95
C GLU A 43 6.68 20.50 26.19
N LEU A 44 6.42 21.75 25.83
CA LEU A 44 5.08 22.37 25.92
C LEU A 44 4.11 21.86 24.83
N TYR A 45 4.64 21.34 23.72
CA TYR A 45 3.86 20.65 22.70
C TYR A 45 3.69 19.17 22.98
N TYR A 46 4.71 18.55 23.57
CA TYR A 46 4.54 17.30 24.29
C TYR A 46 3.39 17.47 25.27
N ARG A 47 3.20 18.61 25.96
CA ARG A 47 2.00 18.92 26.77
C ARG A 47 0.66 19.03 26.05
N LEU A 48 0.63 19.56 24.82
CA LEU A 48 -0.58 19.53 23.96
C LEU A 48 -0.99 18.08 23.60
N PHE A 49 -0.06 17.14 23.79
CA PHE A 49 -0.20 15.72 23.54
C PHE A 49 0.24 14.86 24.75
N GLU A 50 0.34 15.45 25.97
CA GLU A 50 0.64 14.73 27.21
C GLU A 50 -0.72 14.37 27.79
N PRO A 51 -0.83 13.22 28.47
CA PRO A 51 -1.89 13.02 29.42
C PRO A 51 -1.75 14.06 30.55
N LEU A 52 -2.33 15.24 30.37
CA LEU A 52 -2.41 16.24 31.41
C LEU A 52 -3.46 15.75 32.44
N GLU A 53 -2.93 15.37 33.59
CA GLU A 53 -3.56 14.83 34.81
C GLU A 53 -3.62 13.29 34.89
N GLU A 54 -2.91 12.74 35.88
CA GLU A 54 -3.14 11.40 36.43
C GLU A 54 -4.63 11.28 36.81
N GLY A 55 -5.45 10.75 35.90
CA GLY A 55 -6.89 10.60 36.08
C GLY A 55 -7.77 10.79 34.85
N ARG A 56 -7.26 11.29 33.71
CA ARG A 56 -8.05 11.43 32.47
C ARG A 56 -7.81 10.34 31.42
N GLN A 57 -8.91 9.92 30.80
CA GLN A 57 -9.05 8.94 29.70
C GLN A 57 -8.49 9.45 28.36
N THR A 58 -7.35 10.17 28.35
CA THR A 58 -6.83 10.83 27.15
C THR A 58 -6.36 9.86 26.05
N GLU A 59 -5.89 8.67 26.41
CA GLU A 59 -5.65 7.60 25.42
C GLU A 59 -6.95 7.14 24.75
N ASP A 60 -8.05 7.08 25.50
CA ASP A 60 -9.36 6.72 24.96
C ASP A 60 -9.86 7.81 24.00
N ASP A 61 -9.65 9.09 24.34
CA ASP A 61 -10.02 10.22 23.48
C ASP A 61 -9.19 10.24 22.17
N LEU A 62 -7.89 9.94 22.25
CA LEU A 62 -7.03 9.80 21.06
C LEU A 62 -7.47 8.60 20.21
N ALA A 63 -7.84 7.49 20.84
CA ALA A 63 -8.38 6.32 20.16
C ALA A 63 -9.71 6.63 19.47
N ILE A 64 -10.59 7.43 20.09
CA ILE A 64 -11.84 7.90 19.48
C ILE A 64 -11.54 8.79 18.26
N LEU A 65 -10.52 9.63 18.32
CA LEU A 65 -10.06 10.45 17.20
C LEU A 65 -9.51 9.61 16.04
N ALA A 66 -8.67 8.63 16.34
CA ALA A 66 -8.15 7.69 15.34
C ALA A 66 -9.29 6.89 14.72
N GLN A 67 -10.23 6.39 15.54
CA GLN A 67 -11.41 5.66 15.09
C GLN A 67 -12.25 6.53 14.15
N TYR A 68 -12.45 7.80 14.50
CA TYR A 68 -13.15 8.76 13.65
C TYR A 68 -12.50 8.92 12.26
N VAL A 69 -11.18 8.87 12.17
CA VAL A 69 -10.45 8.89 10.89
C VAL A 69 -10.61 7.57 10.14
N CYS A 70 -10.47 6.45 10.84
CA CYS A 70 -10.45 5.11 10.25
C CYS A 70 -11.82 4.64 9.75
N ASP A 71 -12.91 5.01 10.44
CA ASP A 71 -14.28 4.63 10.08
C ASP A 71 -14.83 5.37 8.86
N ARG A 72 -14.22 6.50 8.49
CA ARG A 72 -14.70 7.32 7.38
C ARG A 72 -14.32 6.68 6.04
N PRO A 73 -15.25 6.60 5.08
CA PRO A 73 -14.94 6.12 3.73
C PRO A 73 -14.04 7.11 2.97
N GLU A 74 -14.12 8.39 3.31
CA GLU A 74 -13.35 9.47 2.69
C GLU A 74 -12.23 9.96 3.61
N ASN A 75 -11.25 10.67 3.04
CA ASN A 75 -10.18 11.28 3.81
C ASN A 75 -10.72 12.39 4.71
N VAL A 76 -10.45 12.29 6.01
CA VAL A 76 -10.77 13.33 6.99
C VAL A 76 -9.82 14.51 6.82
N THR A 77 -10.37 15.72 6.74
CA THR A 77 -9.56 16.95 6.67
C THR A 77 -9.01 17.33 8.05
N GLY A 78 -7.91 18.08 8.09
CA GLY A 78 -7.36 18.59 9.35
C GLY A 78 -8.37 19.43 10.14
N GLU A 79 -9.22 20.19 9.44
CA GLU A 79 -10.30 20.98 10.05
C GLU A 79 -11.38 20.11 10.70
N GLN A 80 -11.84 19.04 10.01
CA GLN A 80 -12.80 18.10 10.57
C GLN A 80 -12.25 17.41 11.81
N LEU A 81 -10.96 17.05 11.77
CA LEU A 81 -10.28 16.43 12.88
C LEU A 81 -10.12 17.38 14.07
N PHE A 82 -9.79 18.65 13.81
CA PHE A 82 -9.69 19.71 14.81
C PHE A 82 -11.04 19.96 15.51
N ARG A 83 -12.13 20.10 14.75
CA ARG A 83 -13.48 20.21 15.32
C ARG A 83 -13.80 19.01 16.21
N LYS A 84 -13.42 17.81 15.78
CA LYS A 84 -13.63 16.60 16.58
C LYS A 84 -12.80 16.59 17.86
N ALA A 85 -11.57 17.06 17.82
CA ALA A 85 -10.72 17.20 18.99
C ALA A 85 -11.28 18.24 19.99
N ALA A 86 -11.91 19.30 19.49
CA ALA A 86 -12.63 20.28 20.31
C ALA A 86 -13.86 19.66 21.00
N GLU A 87 -14.64 18.83 20.29
CA GLU A 87 -15.76 18.08 20.87
C GLU A 87 -15.32 17.14 22.00
N LEU A 88 -14.15 16.54 21.86
CA LEU A 88 -13.53 15.66 22.86
C LEU A 88 -12.77 16.42 23.95
N ALA A 89 -12.83 17.76 23.95
CA ALA A 89 -12.13 18.62 24.91
C ALA A 89 -10.60 18.37 24.99
N LEU A 90 -9.98 17.90 23.90
CA LEU A 90 -8.54 17.70 23.81
C LEU A 90 -7.76 19.02 23.70
N HIS A 91 -8.43 20.07 23.23
CA HIS A 91 -7.92 21.42 23.28
C HIS A 91 -9.00 22.42 23.68
N LYS A 92 -8.57 23.62 24.07
CA LYS A 92 -9.44 24.71 24.51
C LYS A 92 -9.78 25.72 23.41
N ALA A 93 -9.22 25.55 22.21
CA ALA A 93 -9.53 26.41 21.08
C ALA A 93 -10.97 26.19 20.57
N ASP A 94 -11.58 27.26 20.06
CA ASP A 94 -12.93 27.24 19.47
C ASP A 94 -12.94 26.28 18.25
N PRO A 95 -13.91 25.35 18.12
CA PRO A 95 -14.03 24.44 16.97
C PRO A 95 -13.94 25.12 15.59
N ASP A 96 -14.45 26.35 15.46
CA ASP A 96 -14.47 27.07 14.17
C ASP A 96 -13.20 27.90 13.91
N SER A 97 -12.29 27.97 14.90
CA SER A 97 -11.04 28.76 14.81
C SER A 97 -9.87 28.03 14.10
N TYR A 98 -10.14 26.95 13.36
CA TYR A 98 -9.08 26.14 12.73
C TYR A 98 -8.14 26.95 11.84
N PHE A 99 -8.67 27.86 11.02
CA PHE A 99 -7.86 28.68 10.11
C PHE A 99 -7.08 29.80 10.80
N GLU A 100 -7.44 30.12 12.04
CA GLU A 100 -6.75 31.10 12.89
C GLU A 100 -5.58 30.45 13.66
N GLN A 101 -5.53 29.11 13.69
CA GLN A 101 -4.43 28.38 14.29
C GLN A 101 -3.13 28.56 13.51
N SER A 102 -2.01 28.43 14.22
CA SER A 102 -0.68 28.49 13.63
C SER A 102 -0.48 27.36 12.60
N LEU A 103 0.44 27.59 11.65
CA LEU A 103 0.64 26.69 10.51
C LEU A 103 1.01 25.27 10.95
N ASP A 104 1.85 25.14 11.97
CA ASP A 104 2.25 23.88 12.58
C ASP A 104 1.06 23.09 13.13
N VAL A 105 0.10 23.73 13.81
CA VAL A 105 -1.11 23.06 14.32
C VAL A 105 -1.92 22.49 13.17
N ARG A 106 -2.18 23.32 12.15
CA ARG A 106 -2.99 22.91 10.99
C ARG A 106 -2.36 21.75 10.23
N GLU A 107 -1.05 21.80 10.02
CA GLU A 107 -0.34 20.71 9.36
C GLU A 107 -0.23 19.46 10.25
N ALA A 108 -0.15 19.59 11.57
CA ALA A 108 -0.16 18.45 12.49
C ALA A 108 -1.47 17.65 12.41
N TYR A 109 -2.63 18.31 12.49
CA TYR A 109 -3.94 17.65 12.34
C TYR A 109 -4.11 17.02 10.96
N ARG A 110 -3.67 17.72 9.92
CA ARG A 110 -3.70 17.20 8.54
C ARG A 110 -2.79 15.98 8.37
N LEU A 111 -1.58 16.01 8.96
CA LEU A 111 -0.64 14.89 8.88
C LEU A 111 -1.15 13.70 9.67
N PHE A 112 -1.62 13.90 10.91
CA PHE A 112 -2.24 12.85 11.72
C PHE A 112 -3.33 12.11 10.95
N ALA A 113 -4.30 12.86 10.38
CA ALA A 113 -5.40 12.27 9.63
C ALA A 113 -4.91 11.41 8.45
N LYS A 114 -3.90 11.91 7.72
CA LYS A 114 -3.34 11.21 6.55
C LYS A 114 -2.56 9.97 6.92
N SER A 115 -1.61 10.07 7.85
CA SER A 115 -0.75 8.94 8.21
C SER A 115 -1.53 7.86 8.94
N CYS A 116 -2.44 8.25 9.84
CA CYS A 116 -3.34 7.30 10.52
C CYS A 116 -4.18 6.52 9.50
N ARG A 117 -4.84 7.21 8.57
CA ARG A 117 -5.69 6.55 7.56
C ARG A 117 -4.88 5.62 6.65
N LEU A 118 -3.72 6.06 6.19
CA LEU A 118 -2.86 5.29 5.29
C LEU A 118 -2.41 3.98 5.94
N VAL A 119 -1.87 4.07 7.16
CA VAL A 119 -1.40 2.88 7.91
C VAL A 119 -2.56 1.94 8.22
N PHE A 120 -3.72 2.48 8.61
CA PHE A 120 -4.91 1.68 8.86
C PHE A 120 -5.32 0.85 7.63
N ILE A 121 -5.42 1.49 6.46
CA ILE A 121 -5.80 0.81 5.22
C ILE A 121 -4.78 -0.25 4.83
N ASP A 122 -3.48 0.08 4.88
CA ASP A 122 -2.42 -0.86 4.49
C ASP A 122 -2.43 -2.10 5.38
N LEU A 123 -2.58 -1.92 6.70
CA LEU A 123 -2.65 -3.04 7.64
C LEU A 123 -3.93 -3.86 7.49
N GLU A 124 -5.09 -3.24 7.22
CA GLU A 124 -6.33 -3.98 6.92
C GLU A 124 -6.20 -4.83 5.66
N ILE A 125 -5.58 -4.29 4.61
CA ILE A 125 -5.30 -5.03 3.37
C ILE A 125 -4.38 -6.20 3.67
N TRP A 126 -3.29 -5.97 4.39
CA TRP A 126 -2.33 -7.02 4.74
C TRP A 126 -2.99 -8.13 5.58
N GLN A 127 -3.77 -7.78 6.60
CA GLN A 127 -4.51 -8.77 7.39
C GLN A 127 -5.51 -9.56 6.55
N ARG A 128 -6.20 -8.92 5.59
CA ARG A 128 -7.13 -9.60 4.69
C ARG A 128 -6.41 -10.58 3.77
N GLU A 129 -5.26 -10.21 3.25
CA GLU A 129 -4.44 -11.08 2.41
C GLU A 129 -3.92 -12.29 3.19
N GLU A 130 -3.44 -12.10 4.42
CA GLU A 130 -2.98 -13.21 5.25
C GLU A 130 -4.12 -14.14 5.68
N LYS A 131 -5.30 -13.61 6.03
CA LYS A 131 -6.50 -14.44 6.27
C LYS A 131 -6.84 -15.28 5.03
N SER A 132 -6.74 -14.70 3.83
CA SER A 132 -6.99 -15.42 2.57
C SER A 132 -5.95 -16.53 2.32
N LYS A 133 -4.67 -16.26 2.57
CA LYS A 133 -3.59 -17.26 2.45
C LYS A 133 -3.79 -18.41 3.43
N GLN A 134 -4.12 -18.12 4.70
CA GLN A 134 -4.41 -19.15 5.70
C GLN A 134 -5.66 -19.97 5.34
N ALA A 135 -6.72 -19.34 4.84
CA ALA A 135 -7.92 -20.05 4.38
C ALA A 135 -7.62 -20.99 3.20
N LYS A 136 -6.80 -20.56 2.23
CA LYS A 136 -6.36 -21.40 1.11
C LYS A 136 -5.46 -22.56 1.55
N ALA A 137 -4.59 -22.33 2.54
CA ALA A 137 -3.74 -23.38 3.11
C ALA A 137 -4.56 -24.41 3.91
N ALA A 138 -5.59 -23.95 4.63
CA ALA A 138 -6.51 -24.81 5.39
C ALA A 138 -7.43 -25.64 4.49
N GLN A 139 -7.77 -25.15 3.29
CA GLN A 139 -8.45 -25.92 2.27
C GLN A 139 -7.50 -26.98 1.68
N LYS A 140 -7.37 -28.11 2.39
CA LYS A 140 -6.86 -29.36 1.78
C LYS A 140 -7.69 -29.61 0.51
N ARG A 141 -7.06 -29.56 -0.66
CA ARG A 141 -7.72 -29.97 -1.92
C ARG A 141 -8.33 -31.34 -1.67
N LYS A 142 -9.66 -31.45 -1.75
CA LYS A 142 -10.30 -32.77 -1.73
C LYS A 142 -9.70 -33.57 -2.88
N PRO A 143 -9.22 -34.81 -2.66
CA PRO A 143 -8.85 -35.68 -3.76
C PRO A 143 -10.01 -35.72 -4.76
N ILE A 144 -9.72 -35.58 -6.05
CA ILE A 144 -10.73 -35.74 -7.10
C ILE A 144 -11.35 -37.13 -6.90
N PRO A 145 -12.69 -37.24 -6.70
CA PRO A 145 -13.35 -38.52 -6.56
C PRO A 145 -12.94 -39.44 -7.70
N HIS A 146 -12.69 -40.71 -7.40
CA HIS A 146 -12.11 -41.65 -8.37
C HIS A 146 -12.97 -41.80 -9.64
N ASP A 147 -14.27 -41.51 -9.54
CA ASP A 147 -15.25 -41.54 -10.65
C ASP A 147 -15.20 -40.29 -11.56
N ASP A 148 -14.70 -39.15 -11.05
CA ASP A 148 -14.49 -37.90 -11.80
C ASP A 148 -13.03 -37.74 -12.27
N GLN A 149 -12.17 -38.70 -11.93
CA GLN A 149 -10.90 -38.84 -12.61
C GLN A 149 -11.21 -39.35 -14.01
N THR A 150 -11.47 -38.44 -14.94
CA THR A 150 -11.33 -38.75 -16.37
C THR A 150 -9.88 -39.16 -16.57
N PHE A 151 -9.63 -40.47 -16.43
CA PHE A 151 -8.51 -41.14 -17.06
C PHE A 151 -8.68 -40.78 -18.54
N ALA A 152 -7.94 -39.78 -19.02
CA ALA A 152 -7.51 -39.86 -20.39
C ALA A 152 -6.71 -41.16 -20.40
N PRO A 153 -7.15 -42.22 -21.11
CA PRO A 153 -6.25 -43.32 -21.39
C PRO A 153 -4.99 -42.66 -21.94
N ASP A 154 -3.81 -43.16 -21.58
CA ASP A 154 -2.60 -42.82 -22.31
C ASP A 154 -2.84 -43.23 -23.77
N ASP A 155 -3.47 -42.33 -24.53
CA ASP A 155 -3.62 -42.42 -25.95
C ASP A 155 -2.19 -42.51 -26.44
N LYS A 156 -1.86 -43.67 -27.01
CA LYS A 156 -0.58 -43.89 -27.69
C LYS A 156 -0.24 -42.62 -28.44
N PRO A 157 1.00 -42.11 -28.35
CA PRO A 157 1.35 -40.80 -28.89
C PRO A 157 0.71 -40.64 -30.27
N LEU A 158 -0.23 -39.70 -30.39
CA LEU A 158 -0.93 -39.43 -31.62
C LEU A 158 0.15 -39.06 -32.64
N ASP A 159 0.49 -40.02 -33.49
CA ASP A 159 1.70 -39.98 -34.30
C ASP A 159 1.72 -38.79 -35.27
N LYS A 160 0.59 -38.10 -35.47
CA LYS A 160 0.47 -36.87 -36.27
C LYS A 160 -0.69 -36.02 -35.76
N ASP A 161 -0.44 -35.18 -34.75
CA ASP A 161 -1.34 -34.08 -34.43
C ASP A 161 -1.20 -33.00 -35.53
N PRO A 162 -2.21 -32.81 -36.40
CA PRO A 162 -2.12 -31.86 -37.51
C PRO A 162 -1.94 -30.41 -37.03
N VAL A 163 -2.32 -30.10 -35.79
CA VAL A 163 -2.15 -28.79 -35.17
C VAL A 163 -0.67 -28.56 -34.83
N ARG A 164 0.02 -29.59 -34.31
CA ARG A 164 1.47 -29.54 -34.09
C ARG A 164 2.24 -29.39 -35.40
N ASP A 165 1.89 -30.15 -36.43
CA ASP A 165 2.57 -30.07 -37.73
C ASP A 165 2.40 -28.70 -38.41
N ALA A 166 1.20 -28.10 -38.29
CA ALA A 166 0.94 -26.75 -38.76
C ALA A 166 1.74 -25.69 -37.99
N ALA A 167 1.84 -25.83 -36.66
CA ALA A 167 2.63 -24.94 -35.82
C ALA A 167 4.13 -25.03 -36.14
N PHE A 168 4.68 -26.23 -36.33
CA PHE A 168 6.09 -26.39 -36.70
C PHE A 168 6.39 -25.84 -38.11
N LYS A 169 5.49 -26.01 -39.08
CA LYS A 169 5.62 -25.38 -40.39
C LYS A 169 5.57 -23.86 -40.32
N ALA A 170 4.70 -23.29 -39.48
CA ALA A 170 4.63 -21.85 -39.27
C ALA A 170 5.93 -21.30 -38.67
N ILE A 171 6.48 -21.97 -37.65
CA ILE A 171 7.76 -21.60 -37.03
C ILE A 171 8.92 -21.71 -38.02
N ALA A 172 8.95 -22.78 -38.84
CA ALA A 172 9.98 -22.97 -39.86
C ALA A 172 9.92 -21.91 -40.98
N SER A 173 8.74 -21.37 -41.26
CA SER A 173 8.52 -20.32 -42.27
C SER A 173 8.84 -18.90 -41.79
N MET A 174 9.14 -18.71 -40.50
CA MET A 174 9.53 -17.40 -39.98
C MET A 174 10.94 -17.03 -40.44
N PRO A 175 11.16 -15.79 -40.92
CA PRO A 175 12.49 -15.33 -41.33
C PRO A 175 13.40 -15.30 -40.10
N LYS A 176 14.48 -16.09 -40.14
CA LYS A 176 15.51 -16.09 -39.09
C LYS A 176 16.16 -14.71 -39.04
N THR A 177 15.81 -13.90 -38.05
CA THR A 177 16.53 -12.67 -37.74
C THR A 177 17.93 -13.03 -37.29
N LYS A 178 18.93 -12.77 -38.13
CA LYS A 178 20.36 -12.82 -37.76
C LYS A 178 20.63 -11.70 -36.76
N GLY A 179 20.43 -11.96 -35.47
CA GLY A 179 21.15 -11.24 -34.42
C GLY A 179 22.61 -11.72 -34.40
N PRO A 180 23.59 -10.84 -34.15
CA PRO A 180 24.99 -11.23 -34.11
C PRO A 180 25.24 -12.09 -32.87
N ILE A 181 25.44 -13.38 -33.08
CA ILE A 181 26.09 -14.27 -32.12
C ILE A 181 27.51 -14.47 -32.65
N ALA A 182 28.50 -13.93 -31.96
CA ALA A 182 29.87 -14.42 -32.06
C ALA A 182 30.04 -15.61 -31.08
N PRO A 183 30.76 -16.70 -31.44
CA PRO A 183 30.79 -17.95 -30.69
C PRO A 183 32.09 -18.18 -29.88
N GLU A 184 31.95 -18.90 -28.74
CA GLU A 184 32.85 -19.90 -28.08
C GLU A 184 34.34 -19.53 -27.82
N GLN A 185 34.98 -19.72 -26.64
CA GLN A 185 35.10 -20.84 -25.66
C GLN A 185 36.19 -20.42 -24.58
N PRO A 186 36.77 -21.27 -23.68
CA PRO A 186 36.31 -21.86 -22.40
C PRO A 186 37.16 -21.46 -21.13
N GLU A 187 36.76 -21.98 -19.96
CA GLU A 187 37.37 -22.10 -18.59
C GLU A 187 38.68 -21.36 -18.17
N GLU A 188 38.66 -20.64 -17.02
CA GLU A 188 39.45 -20.89 -15.77
C GLU A 188 39.55 -19.65 -14.83
N THR A 189 39.25 -19.91 -13.55
CA THR A 189 39.92 -19.45 -12.30
C THR A 189 40.10 -17.95 -11.95
N GLN A 190 39.42 -17.56 -10.85
CA GLN A 190 39.79 -16.65 -9.73
C GLN A 190 40.54 -15.33 -9.99
N THR A 191 39.98 -14.21 -9.50
CA THR A 191 40.43 -13.42 -8.32
C THR A 191 39.99 -11.96 -8.41
N ALA A 192 39.78 -11.36 -7.25
CA ALA A 192 39.26 -10.01 -7.04
C ALA A 192 40.17 -8.89 -7.59
N SER A 193 39.55 -7.82 -8.07
CA SER A 193 39.96 -6.43 -7.76
C SER A 193 38.88 -5.44 -8.17
N ASP A 194 38.60 -4.52 -7.25
CA ASP A 194 37.54 -3.52 -7.20
C ASP A 194 37.87 -2.26 -8.08
N PRO A 195 37.11 -1.15 -8.02
CA PRO A 195 36.27 -0.61 -9.09
C PRO A 195 36.86 0.63 -9.79
N LYS A 196 36.35 0.98 -10.99
CA LYS A 196 36.44 2.35 -11.52
C LYS A 196 35.17 2.78 -12.27
N PHE A 197 34.63 3.88 -11.77
CA PHE A 197 33.68 4.82 -12.36
C PHE A 197 34.04 5.21 -13.81
N ASP A 198 33.04 5.31 -14.70
CA ASP A 198 32.56 6.62 -15.19
C ASP A 198 31.35 6.44 -16.14
N ASP A 199 30.26 7.09 -15.73
CA ASP A 199 29.34 7.95 -16.46
C ASP A 199 28.72 7.61 -17.84
N GLU A 200 27.44 7.97 -17.90
CA GLU A 200 26.66 8.49 -19.03
C GLU A 200 25.76 7.54 -19.87
N THR A 201 24.46 7.63 -19.53
CA THR A 201 23.24 7.60 -20.39
C THR A 201 22.50 6.26 -20.64
N PRO A 202 21.20 6.30 -21.00
CA PRO A 202 20.07 6.83 -20.22
C PRO A 202 18.99 5.75 -19.98
N PHE A 203 18.23 5.89 -18.89
CA PHE A 203 17.05 5.08 -18.60
C PHE A 203 15.99 5.23 -19.69
N PHE A 204 15.70 4.16 -20.44
CA PHE A 204 14.56 4.12 -21.34
C PHE A 204 13.25 3.98 -20.52
N SER A 205 12.44 5.03 -20.61
CA SER A 205 11.06 5.11 -20.11
C SER A 205 10.22 3.94 -20.65
N ILE A 206 9.83 3.03 -19.76
CA ILE A 206 8.92 1.91 -20.07
C ILE A 206 7.49 2.46 -20.11
N GLY A 207 7.04 2.77 -21.32
CA GLY A 207 5.68 2.54 -21.82
C GLY A 207 4.52 2.96 -20.92
N GLU A 208 4.14 4.24 -21.01
CA GLU A 208 2.77 4.70 -20.76
C GLU A 208 1.78 3.87 -21.60
N ARG A 209 0.77 3.28 -20.95
CA ARG A 209 -0.36 2.63 -21.63
C ARG A 209 -1.32 3.72 -22.14
N PRO A 210 -1.70 3.75 -23.43
CA PRO A 210 -2.71 4.68 -23.89
C PRO A 210 -4.11 4.24 -23.42
N VAL A 211 -4.80 5.14 -22.73
CA VAL A 211 -6.21 5.01 -22.35
C VAL A 211 -7.06 5.21 -23.60
N ALA A 212 -7.84 4.19 -23.98
CA ALA A 212 -8.79 4.30 -25.07
C ALA A 212 -9.88 5.32 -24.71
N HIS A 213 -9.89 6.46 -25.40
CA HIS A 213 -10.99 7.43 -25.36
C HIS A 213 -12.27 6.76 -25.88
N GLN A 214 -13.20 6.45 -24.97
CA GLN A 214 -14.57 6.09 -25.34
C GLN A 214 -15.22 7.25 -26.09
N GLY A 215 -15.87 6.89 -27.19
CA GLY A 215 -16.49 7.80 -28.14
C GLY A 215 -17.50 8.74 -27.51
N LYS A 216 -17.53 9.96 -28.05
CA LYS A 216 -18.50 11.01 -27.74
C LYS A 216 -19.92 10.48 -27.94
N SER A 217 -20.80 10.73 -26.96
CA SER A 217 -22.24 10.50 -27.07
C SER A 217 -22.81 11.34 -28.21
N GLN A 218 -23.29 10.68 -29.27
CA GLN A 218 -23.96 11.34 -30.39
C GLN A 218 -25.35 11.82 -29.93
N ARG A 219 -25.48 13.14 -29.89
CA ARG A 219 -26.66 13.92 -29.50
C ARG A 219 -27.86 13.54 -30.38
N GLY A 220 -28.86 12.89 -29.79
CA GLY A 220 -30.15 12.64 -30.43
C GLY A 220 -31.07 13.86 -30.35
N GLY A 221 -31.65 14.22 -31.48
CA GLY A 221 -32.79 15.12 -31.64
C GLY A 221 -33.31 14.94 -33.07
N ALA A 222 -34.59 14.98 -33.39
CA ALA A 222 -35.84 15.04 -32.64
C ALA A 222 -36.94 14.57 -33.62
N ARG A 223 -38.11 14.16 -33.12
CA ARG A 223 -39.41 14.75 -33.53
C ARG A 223 -40.58 14.11 -32.77
N THR A 224 -41.30 14.98 -32.09
CA THR A 224 -42.68 14.81 -31.62
C THR A 224 -43.70 15.03 -32.73
N SER A 225 -44.87 14.44 -32.51
CA SER A 225 -46.17 14.51 -33.18
C SER A 225 -46.51 15.73 -34.07
N LYS A 226 -47.05 15.42 -35.26
CA LYS A 226 -48.39 15.82 -35.72
C LYS A 226 -48.87 14.87 -36.81
#